data_AF-A0A8J6XPI3-F1
#
_entry.id   AF-A0A8J6XPI3-F1
#
_cell.length_a   1.000
_cell.length_b   1.000
_cell.length_c   1.000
_cell.angle_alpha   90.00
_cell.angle_beta   90.00
_cell.angle_gamma   90.00
#
_symmetry.space_group_name_H-M   'P 1'
#
loop_
_entity.id
_entity.type
_entity.pdbx_description
1 polymer ?
#
loop_
_entity_poly.entity_id
_entity_poly.type
_entity_poly.pdbx_seq_one_letter_code
_entity_poly.pdbx_strand_id
1 'polypeptide(L)'
;LVLQAVIFGAGHANYPSQPAYARLVELIIPALGFGGLYLLFGLVPAIVFHFAFDVVWFALPLFAADTPGIWVDRGMVILLTLVPMWVVLQARWRAGSWGEVPEQNFNSGWSPPPAPERAPAAPAAALGGLAANLRILLPILGAAGVLLWALTTSFRTDAPLIEHGDGEARLAAREALAARNIELAPEWRELSSVQAPLGLEDRFVWQEGSPEAYRELLGRYLPTPRRMVRYARFEGDVAERAEEYLVYVGPDGTVQKMVHQLPEGRAGAELDEEEAREIARVTVAAEYGLPADNLEEVSAEPSQLPERRDWSFVFRDLDGYPMETGEARIAVNIAGDEVVGTGRFIHIPEEWERAYRNRRSITQVVQIACVVLVVLLYLAGAVVAVIRWSRHRFATATFTIFFGVTAVLGVIQLSNGFRSATAQFMTAQPFKLQAAIVVVGGLIAMTGIAAVSALLIGLAHRLLPPQPRGNTG
;
A
#
# COMPACT_ATOMS: atom_id res chain seq x y z
N LEU A 1 6.53 -18.89 -25.57
CA LEU A 1 6.36 -17.46 -25.92
C LEU A 1 4.92 -16.99 -25.78
N VAL A 2 3.95 -17.43 -26.60
CA VAL A 2 2.56 -16.91 -26.54
C VAL A 2 1.95 -16.97 -25.14
N LEU A 3 2.04 -18.12 -24.46
CA LEU A 3 1.56 -18.25 -23.08
C LEU A 3 2.27 -17.29 -22.11
N GLN A 4 3.57 -17.09 -22.26
CA GLN A 4 4.34 -16.15 -21.42
C GLN A 4 3.93 -14.70 -21.67
N ALA A 5 3.63 -14.34 -22.93
CA ALA A 5 3.13 -13.02 -23.28
C ALA A 5 1.73 -12.76 -22.67
N VAL A 6 0.85 -13.76 -22.68
CA VAL A 6 -0.45 -13.68 -22.01
C VAL A 6 -0.30 -13.54 -20.49
N ILE A 7 0.59 -14.33 -19.87
CA ILE A 7 0.88 -14.22 -18.43
C ILE A 7 1.46 -12.83 -18.09
N PHE A 8 2.36 -12.31 -18.92
CA PHE A 8 2.91 -10.98 -18.76
C PHE A 8 1.84 -9.90 -18.85
N GLY A 9 0.96 -9.94 -19.87
CA GLY A 9 -0.17 -9.02 -19.97
C GLY A 9 -1.13 -9.12 -18.78
N ALA A 10 -1.39 -10.33 -18.28
CA ALA A 10 -2.23 -10.56 -17.11
C ALA A 10 -1.64 -9.98 -15.82
N GLY A 11 -0.31 -9.94 -15.71
CA GLY A 11 0.39 -9.30 -14.58
C GLY A 11 0.10 -7.80 -14.43
N HIS A 12 -0.46 -7.16 -15.46
CA HIS A 12 -0.76 -5.72 -15.49
C HIS A 12 -2.27 -5.44 -15.62
N ALA A 13 -3.12 -6.46 -15.49
CA ALA A 13 -4.57 -6.32 -15.56
C ALA A 13 -5.17 -5.56 -14.37
N ASN A 14 -4.36 -5.25 -13.35
CA ASN A 14 -4.74 -4.43 -12.20
C ASN A 14 -4.71 -2.92 -12.50
N TYR A 15 -4.19 -2.49 -13.64
CA TYR A 15 -4.25 -1.09 -14.02
C TYR A 15 -5.66 -0.68 -14.46
N PRO A 16 -6.18 0.47 -13.99
CA PRO A 16 -7.44 0.99 -14.46
C PRO A 16 -7.44 1.12 -15.99
N SER A 17 -8.33 0.39 -16.65
CA SER A 17 -8.50 0.43 -18.10
C SER A 17 -9.93 0.06 -18.47
N GLN A 18 -10.42 0.62 -19.57
CA GLN A 18 -11.76 0.33 -20.08
C GLN A 18 -11.65 -0.08 -21.56
N PRO A 19 -12.13 -1.29 -21.95
CA PRO A 19 -12.68 -2.35 -21.09
C PRO A 19 -11.64 -2.95 -20.13
N ALA A 20 -12.07 -3.66 -19.08
CA ALA A 20 -11.19 -4.17 -18.02
C ALA A 20 -10.07 -5.12 -18.50
N TYR A 21 -10.18 -5.68 -19.71
CA TYR A 21 -9.16 -6.53 -20.33
C TYR A 21 -8.21 -5.76 -21.27
N ALA A 22 -8.43 -4.46 -21.51
CA ALA A 22 -7.71 -3.68 -22.51
C ALA A 22 -6.20 -3.74 -22.26
N ARG A 23 -5.76 -3.50 -21.02
CA ARG A 23 -4.34 -3.53 -20.68
C ARG A 23 -3.70 -4.91 -20.89
N LEU A 24 -4.44 -5.99 -20.61
CA LEU A 24 -3.97 -7.35 -20.88
C LEU A 24 -3.75 -7.56 -22.38
N VAL A 25 -4.69 -7.16 -23.22
CA VAL A 25 -4.59 -7.31 -24.68
C VAL A 25 -3.49 -6.43 -25.26
N GLU A 26 -3.44 -5.16 -24.84
CA GLU A 26 -2.43 -4.18 -25.27
C GLU A 26 -1.01 -4.69 -25.06
N LEU A 27 -0.74 -5.34 -23.92
CA LEU A 27 0.60 -5.77 -23.55
C LEU A 27 1.02 -7.10 -24.19
N ILE A 28 0.12 -7.86 -24.82
CA ILE A 28 0.49 -9.08 -25.54
C ILE A 28 1.44 -8.75 -26.69
N ILE A 29 1.18 -7.69 -27.45
CA ILE A 29 1.99 -7.33 -28.62
C ILE A 29 3.41 -6.90 -28.21
N PRO A 30 3.61 -5.95 -27.27
CA PRO A 30 4.93 -5.64 -26.72
C PRO A 30 5.63 -6.86 -26.12
N ALA A 31 4.91 -7.73 -25.40
CA ALA A 31 5.48 -8.95 -24.80
C ALA A 31 5.97 -9.96 -25.84
N LEU A 32 5.24 -10.13 -26.94
CA LEU A 32 5.72 -10.90 -28.09
C LEU A 32 6.94 -10.25 -28.72
N GLY A 33 6.99 -8.91 -28.79
CA GLY A 33 8.17 -8.16 -29.22
C GLY A 33 9.39 -8.41 -28.34
N PHE A 34 9.26 -8.28 -27.01
CA PHE A 34 10.32 -8.57 -26.03
C PHE A 34 10.82 -10.01 -26.16
N GLY A 35 9.90 -10.98 -26.24
CA GLY A 35 10.26 -12.38 -26.37
C GLY A 35 10.86 -12.74 -27.74
N GLY A 36 10.41 -12.10 -28.82
CA GLY A 36 11.01 -12.23 -30.15
C GLY A 36 12.44 -11.71 -30.18
N LEU A 37 12.67 -10.53 -29.59
CA LEU A 37 14.01 -9.95 -29.46
C LEU A 37 14.93 -10.85 -28.63
N TYR A 38 14.41 -11.45 -27.55
CA TYR A 38 15.13 -12.45 -26.76
C TYR A 38 15.49 -13.72 -27.56
N LEU A 39 14.56 -14.25 -28.35
CA LEU A 39 14.80 -15.47 -29.14
C LEU A 39 15.83 -15.24 -30.25
N LEU A 40 15.87 -14.03 -30.82
CA LEU A 40 16.81 -13.68 -31.88
C LEU A 40 18.18 -13.28 -31.32
N PHE A 41 18.23 -12.29 -30.43
CA PHE A 41 19.46 -11.61 -30.02
C PHE A 41 19.88 -11.87 -28.57
N GLY A 42 19.09 -12.65 -27.83
CA GLY A 42 19.39 -12.99 -26.44
C GLY A 42 18.93 -11.96 -25.42
N LEU A 43 19.38 -12.17 -24.18
CA LEU A 43 18.85 -11.48 -23.00
C LEU A 43 19.20 -9.98 -22.98
N VAL A 44 20.41 -9.60 -23.39
CA VAL A 44 20.89 -8.22 -23.22
C VAL A 44 20.08 -7.23 -24.06
N PRO A 45 19.83 -7.45 -25.38
CA PRO A 45 18.98 -6.55 -26.16
C PRO A 45 17.55 -6.45 -25.63
N ALA A 46 16.99 -7.55 -25.13
CA ALA A 46 15.67 -7.54 -24.49
C ALA A 46 15.64 -6.67 -23.22
N ILE A 47 16.66 -6.75 -22.36
CA ILE A 47 16.81 -5.88 -21.19
C ILE A 47 16.95 -4.41 -21.61
N VAL A 48 17.79 -4.11 -22.59
CA VAL A 48 18.02 -2.73 -23.06
C VAL A 48 16.73 -2.13 -23.64
N PHE A 49 15.99 -2.90 -24.45
CA PHE A 49 14.73 -2.43 -25.02
C PHE A 49 13.66 -2.21 -23.94
N HIS A 50 13.53 -3.12 -22.97
CA HIS A 50 12.61 -2.96 -21.83
C HIS A 50 12.97 -1.73 -20.98
N PHE A 51 14.25 -1.58 -20.64
CA PHE A 51 14.76 -0.42 -19.92
C PHE A 51 14.45 0.89 -20.64
N ALA A 52 14.71 0.97 -21.94
CA ALA A 52 14.45 2.17 -22.73
C ALA A 52 12.95 2.48 -22.80
N PHE A 53 12.12 1.46 -23.01
CA PHE A 53 10.66 1.59 -22.98
C PHE A 53 10.18 2.18 -21.66
N ASP A 54 10.62 1.60 -20.53
CA ASP A 54 10.23 2.06 -19.20
C ASP A 54 10.66 3.51 -18.96
N VAL A 55 11.93 3.84 -19.22
CA VAL A 55 12.46 5.19 -18.96
C VAL A 55 11.72 6.24 -19.77
N VAL A 56 11.39 5.96 -21.05
CA VAL A 56 10.62 6.90 -21.87
C VAL A 56 9.25 7.17 -21.26
N TRP A 57 8.49 6.12 -20.91
CA TRP A 57 7.14 6.28 -20.35
C TRP A 57 7.14 6.94 -18.97
N PHE A 58 8.04 6.54 -18.08
CA PHE A 58 8.12 7.11 -16.73
C PHE A 58 8.67 8.55 -16.71
N ALA A 59 9.45 8.94 -17.72
CA ALA A 59 9.97 10.30 -17.82
C ALA A 59 8.98 11.29 -18.44
N LEU A 60 7.88 10.85 -19.08
CA LEU A 60 6.92 11.75 -19.75
C LEU A 60 6.44 12.92 -18.86
N PRO A 61 6.06 12.73 -17.58
CA PRO A 61 5.66 13.85 -16.72
C PRO A 61 6.78 14.88 -16.51
N LEU A 62 8.04 14.43 -16.41
CA LEU A 62 9.21 15.31 -16.27
C LEU A 62 9.43 16.16 -17.53
N PHE A 63 9.17 15.61 -18.70
CA PHE A 63 9.28 16.34 -19.97
C PHE A 63 8.06 17.22 -20.26
N ALA A 64 6.91 16.94 -19.63
CA ALA A 64 5.69 17.75 -19.74
C ALA A 64 5.61 18.90 -18.71
N ALA A 65 6.27 18.78 -17.57
CA ALA A 65 6.23 19.79 -16.51
C ALA A 65 7.01 21.07 -16.85
N ASP A 66 6.59 22.22 -16.31
CA ASP A 66 7.31 23.49 -16.44
C ASP A 66 7.69 24.02 -15.05
N THR A 67 8.90 23.69 -14.59
CA THR A 67 9.43 24.11 -13.29
C THR A 67 10.89 24.58 -13.39
N PRO A 68 11.32 25.54 -12.56
CA PRO A 68 12.70 26.01 -12.54
C PRO A 68 13.69 24.88 -12.23
N GLY A 69 14.78 24.78 -13.01
CA GLY A 69 15.84 23.78 -12.80
C GLY A 69 15.61 22.42 -13.45
N ILE A 70 14.43 22.16 -14.01
CA ILE A 70 14.03 20.85 -14.59
C ILE A 70 14.94 20.34 -15.72
N TRP A 71 15.70 21.23 -16.35
CA TRP A 71 16.66 20.89 -17.40
C TRP A 71 17.78 19.96 -16.92
N VAL A 72 18.17 20.05 -15.64
CA VAL A 72 19.18 19.16 -15.05
C VAL A 72 18.64 17.73 -14.99
N ASP A 73 17.41 17.55 -14.50
CA ASP A 73 16.77 16.24 -14.42
C ASP A 73 16.53 15.63 -15.79
N ARG A 74 16.05 16.42 -16.76
CA ARG A 74 15.90 16.01 -18.16
C ARG A 74 17.23 15.57 -18.78
N GLY A 75 18.29 16.36 -18.55
CA GLY A 75 19.63 16.06 -19.02
C GLY A 75 20.17 14.75 -18.41
N MET A 76 19.95 14.54 -17.11
CA MET A 76 20.34 13.32 -16.42
C MET A 76 19.59 12.10 -16.96
N VAL A 77 18.27 12.19 -17.18
CA VAL A 77 17.47 11.10 -17.77
C VAL A 77 18.01 10.73 -19.15
N ILE A 78 18.25 11.72 -20.03
CA ILE A 78 18.80 11.48 -21.37
C ILE A 78 20.18 10.79 -21.26
N LEU A 79 21.08 11.33 -20.45
CA LEU A 79 22.43 10.81 -20.27
C LEU A 79 22.43 9.34 -19.81
N LEU A 80 21.59 9.03 -18.82
CA LEU A 80 21.49 7.68 -18.23
C LEU A 80 20.77 6.69 -19.17
N THR A 81 19.76 7.14 -19.92
CA THR A 81 19.09 6.31 -20.94
C THR A 81 20.08 5.84 -22.01
N LEU A 82 21.07 6.66 -22.33
CA LEU A 82 22.08 6.36 -23.35
C LEU A 82 23.23 5.46 -22.84
N VAL A 83 23.25 5.03 -21.58
CA VAL A 83 24.30 4.15 -21.02
C VAL A 83 24.57 2.90 -21.85
N PRO A 84 23.56 2.12 -22.30
CA PRO A 84 23.81 0.97 -23.16
C PRO A 84 24.52 1.36 -24.47
N MET A 85 24.18 2.50 -25.05
CA MET A 85 24.84 3.02 -26.25
C MET A 85 26.28 3.43 -25.96
N TRP A 86 26.56 4.08 -24.82
CA TRP A 86 27.92 4.43 -24.42
C TRP A 86 28.83 3.21 -24.30
N VAL A 87 28.32 2.08 -23.78
CA VAL A 87 29.06 0.82 -23.71
C VAL A 87 29.40 0.30 -25.11
N VAL A 88 28.45 0.33 -26.04
CA VAL A 88 28.67 -0.08 -27.44
C VAL A 88 29.69 0.83 -28.13
N LEU A 89 29.58 2.15 -27.96
CA LEU A 89 30.52 3.12 -28.52
C LEU A 89 31.93 2.96 -27.95
N GLN A 90 32.05 2.70 -26.66
CA GLN A 90 33.33 2.39 -26.02
C GLN A 90 33.95 1.10 -26.59
N ALA A 91 33.15 0.05 -26.76
CA ALA A 91 33.60 -1.20 -27.37
C ALA A 91 34.03 -0.99 -28.83
N ARG A 92 33.27 -0.20 -29.59
CA ARG A 92 33.59 0.20 -30.97
C ARG A 92 34.87 1.01 -31.07
N TRP A 93 35.12 1.90 -30.12
CA TRP A 93 36.35 2.68 -30.05
C TRP A 93 37.55 1.79 -29.77
N ARG A 94 37.44 0.85 -28.83
CA ARG A 94 38.49 -0.15 -28.54
C ARG A 94 38.76 -1.11 -29.70
N ALA A 95 37.73 -1.49 -30.45
CA ALA A 95 37.83 -2.43 -31.57
C ALA A 95 38.28 -1.78 -32.90
N GLY A 96 38.20 -0.45 -33.03
CA GLY A 96 38.64 0.30 -34.22
C GLY A 96 37.74 0.16 -35.47
N SER A 97 36.92 -0.87 -35.58
CA SER A 97 35.98 -1.11 -36.69
C SER A 97 34.64 -1.71 -36.21
N TRP A 98 33.61 -1.66 -37.05
CA TRP A 98 32.38 -2.42 -36.84
C TRP A 98 32.60 -3.84 -37.38
N GLY A 99 32.20 -4.85 -36.62
CA GLY A 99 32.21 -6.25 -37.05
C GLY A 99 30.80 -6.81 -37.16
N GLU A 100 30.61 -7.82 -38.00
CA GLU A 100 29.37 -8.60 -38.00
C GLU A 100 29.37 -9.58 -36.82
N VAL A 101 28.18 -9.79 -36.24
CA VAL A 101 28.01 -10.78 -35.18
C VAL A 101 27.98 -12.17 -35.83
N PRO A 102 28.90 -13.09 -35.49
CA PRO A 102 28.87 -14.45 -36.01
C PRO A 102 27.57 -15.18 -35.64
N GLU A 103 27.04 -16.03 -36.53
CA GLU A 103 25.77 -16.75 -36.32
C GLU A 103 25.72 -17.55 -35.00
N GLN A 104 26.85 -18.12 -34.59
CA GLN A 104 27.00 -18.87 -33.34
C GLN A 104 26.78 -18.04 -32.06
N ASN A 105 26.84 -16.70 -32.15
CA ASN A 105 26.62 -15.80 -31.03
C ASN A 105 25.15 -15.37 -30.91
N PHE A 106 24.30 -15.69 -31.89
CA PHE A 106 22.85 -15.55 -31.75
C PHE A 106 22.27 -16.72 -30.97
N ASN A 107 21.13 -16.49 -30.33
CA ASN A 107 20.43 -17.56 -29.61
C ASN A 107 19.95 -18.68 -30.57
N SER A 108 19.74 -18.39 -31.85
CA SER A 108 19.43 -19.40 -32.88
C SER A 108 20.58 -20.37 -33.15
N GLY A 109 21.83 -19.92 -32.97
CA GLY A 109 23.04 -20.75 -33.11
C GLY A 109 23.35 -21.56 -31.86
N TRP A 110 22.61 -21.36 -30.76
CA TRP A 110 22.81 -22.09 -29.52
C TRP A 110 22.27 -23.51 -29.63
N SER A 111 23.13 -24.49 -29.42
CA SER A 111 22.74 -25.88 -29.19
C SER A 111 23.05 -26.24 -27.73
N PRO A 112 22.15 -26.94 -27.02
CA PRO A 112 22.47 -27.43 -25.70
C PRO A 112 23.72 -28.32 -25.84
N PRO A 113 24.80 -28.07 -25.07
CA PRO A 113 25.93 -28.96 -25.08
C PRO A 113 25.43 -30.37 -24.75
N PRO A 114 25.99 -31.42 -25.39
CA PRO A 114 25.62 -32.79 -25.06
C PRO A 114 25.71 -32.95 -23.54
N ALA A 115 24.64 -33.46 -22.93
CA ALA A 115 24.56 -33.58 -21.49
C ALA A 115 25.84 -34.26 -21.02
N PRO A 116 26.68 -33.57 -20.21
CA PRO A 116 27.99 -34.10 -19.87
C PRO A 116 27.77 -35.47 -19.25
N GLU A 117 28.44 -36.49 -19.77
CA GLU A 117 28.51 -37.79 -19.11
C GLU A 117 28.92 -37.50 -17.68
N ARG A 118 28.05 -37.87 -16.74
CA ARG A 118 28.07 -37.36 -15.37
C ARG A 118 29.34 -37.87 -14.71
N ALA A 119 30.44 -37.14 -14.87
CA ALA A 119 31.69 -37.43 -14.20
C ALA A 119 31.34 -37.57 -12.72
N PRO A 120 31.80 -38.63 -12.02
CA PRO A 120 31.51 -38.79 -10.60
C PRO A 120 31.91 -37.48 -9.94
N ALA A 121 30.91 -36.79 -9.38
CA ALA A 121 31.08 -35.42 -8.94
C ALA A 121 32.28 -35.40 -7.99
N ALA A 122 33.36 -34.71 -8.39
CA ALA A 122 34.45 -34.44 -7.46
C ALA A 122 33.79 -33.90 -6.19
N PRO A 123 34.11 -34.42 -4.98
CA PRO A 123 33.44 -34.03 -3.76
C PRO A 123 33.63 -32.52 -3.60
N ALA A 124 32.65 -31.74 -4.05
CA ALA A 124 32.87 -30.31 -4.18
C ALA A 124 33.06 -29.78 -2.78
N ALA A 125 34.21 -29.14 -2.54
CA ALA A 125 34.65 -28.63 -1.25
C ALA A 125 33.43 -28.19 -0.44
N ALA A 126 33.17 -28.88 0.67
CA ALA A 126 32.11 -28.45 1.57
C ALA A 126 32.48 -27.03 1.98
N LEU A 127 31.72 -26.04 1.51
CA LEU A 127 31.74 -24.72 2.12
C LEU A 127 31.56 -24.98 3.61
N GLY A 128 32.60 -24.67 4.39
CA GLY A 128 32.56 -24.86 5.84
C GLY A 128 31.27 -24.22 6.35
N GLY A 129 30.51 -24.96 7.16
CA GLY A 129 29.34 -24.38 7.82
C GLY A 129 29.75 -23.10 8.56
N LEU A 130 28.77 -22.27 8.93
CA LEU A 130 29.02 -20.99 9.63
C LEU A 130 30.12 -21.13 10.69
N ALA A 131 31.03 -20.16 10.82
CA ALA A 131 32.06 -20.21 11.86
C ALA A 131 31.40 -20.43 13.24
N ALA A 132 32.04 -21.21 14.13
CA ALA A 132 31.46 -21.58 15.42
C ALA A 132 30.99 -20.35 16.22
N ASN A 133 31.78 -19.28 16.20
CA ASN A 133 31.45 -18.01 16.86
C ASN A 133 30.17 -17.39 16.31
N LEU A 134 29.95 -17.47 14.99
CA LEU A 134 28.77 -16.90 14.34
C LEU A 134 27.49 -17.72 14.64
N ARG A 135 27.63 -19.04 14.83
CA ARG A 135 26.52 -19.92 15.24
C ARG A 135 25.99 -19.60 16.64
N ILE A 136 26.87 -19.11 17.52
CA ILE A 136 26.52 -18.71 18.89
C ILE A 136 26.06 -17.25 18.91
N LEU A 137 26.78 -16.37 18.19
CA LEU A 137 26.51 -14.94 18.19
C LEU A 137 25.15 -14.60 17.56
N LEU A 138 24.76 -15.24 16.45
CA LEU A 138 23.51 -14.91 15.76
C LEU A 138 22.25 -15.12 16.62
N PRO A 139 22.06 -16.27 17.31
CA PRO A 139 20.97 -16.43 18.27
C PRO A 139 21.02 -15.44 19.43
N ILE A 140 22.23 -15.12 19.94
CA ILE A 140 22.39 -14.13 21.01
C ILE A 140 21.96 -12.75 20.54
N LEU A 141 22.38 -12.31 19.36
CA LEU A 141 21.97 -11.04 18.77
C LEU A 141 20.47 -11.02 18.48
N GLY A 142 19.90 -12.14 18.02
CA GLY A 142 18.45 -12.27 17.83
C GLY A 142 17.69 -12.14 19.15
N ALA A 143 18.11 -12.85 20.19
CA ALA A 143 17.52 -12.77 21.53
C ALA A 143 17.69 -11.38 22.15
N ALA A 144 18.87 -10.76 21.99
CA ALA A 144 19.13 -9.40 22.43
C ALA A 144 18.24 -8.39 21.68
N GLY A 145 18.00 -8.59 20.38
CA GLY A 145 17.08 -7.78 19.59
C GLY A 145 15.63 -7.90 20.06
N VAL A 146 15.16 -9.12 20.33
CA VAL A 146 13.82 -9.36 20.91
C VAL A 146 13.70 -8.76 22.31
N LEU A 147 14.73 -8.91 23.14
CA LEU A 147 14.78 -8.32 24.47
C LEU A 147 14.76 -6.80 24.40
N LEU A 148 15.58 -6.21 23.52
CA LEU A 148 15.62 -4.77 23.32
C LEU A 148 14.24 -4.27 22.88
N TRP A 149 13.63 -4.91 21.87
CA TRP A 149 12.28 -4.60 21.44
C TRP A 149 11.27 -4.67 22.59
N ALA A 150 11.30 -5.73 23.41
CA ALA A 150 10.40 -5.89 24.54
C ALA A 150 10.61 -4.84 25.65
N LEU A 151 11.86 -4.41 25.88
CA LEU A 151 12.19 -3.40 26.89
C LEU A 151 11.92 -1.96 26.42
N THR A 152 12.02 -1.69 25.11
CA THR A 152 11.85 -0.34 24.56
C THR A 152 10.45 -0.08 24.01
N THR A 153 9.65 -1.12 23.77
CA THR A 153 8.27 -0.97 23.29
C THR A 153 7.33 -0.73 24.46
N SER A 154 6.62 0.39 24.45
CA SER A 154 5.48 0.58 25.35
C SER A 154 4.33 -0.32 24.90
N PHE A 155 3.95 -1.28 25.75
CA PHE A 155 2.74 -2.09 25.56
C PHE A 155 1.50 -1.44 26.20
N ARG A 156 1.61 -0.18 26.63
CA ARG A 156 0.47 0.63 27.10
C ARG A 156 -0.05 1.44 25.92
N THR A 157 -1.37 1.48 25.79
CA THR A 157 -2.09 2.24 24.78
C THR A 157 -2.99 3.24 25.48
N ASP A 158 -2.90 4.51 25.08
CA ASP A 158 -3.78 5.58 25.58
C ASP A 158 -5.17 5.53 24.92
N ALA A 159 -5.30 4.83 23.80
CA ALA A 159 -6.55 4.70 23.08
C ALA A 159 -7.53 3.70 23.73
N PRO A 160 -8.83 3.98 23.76
CA PRO A 160 -9.83 3.04 24.28
C PRO A 160 -9.90 1.76 23.43
N LEU A 161 -10.20 0.64 24.09
CA LEU A 161 -10.47 -0.63 23.42
C LEU A 161 -11.84 -0.59 22.78
N ILE A 162 -12.00 -1.20 21.60
CA ILE A 162 -13.31 -1.39 20.99
C ILE A 162 -14.01 -2.52 21.75
N GLU A 163 -14.99 -2.15 22.58
CA GLU A 163 -15.73 -3.09 23.43
C GLU A 163 -16.75 -3.89 22.61
N HIS A 164 -17.32 -3.24 21.60
CA HIS A 164 -18.43 -3.78 20.81
C HIS A 164 -18.02 -4.53 19.54
N GLY A 165 -18.76 -5.61 19.27
CA GLY A 165 -18.54 -6.49 18.12
C GLY A 165 -18.95 -5.89 16.77
N ASP A 166 -18.58 -6.57 15.67
CA ASP A 166 -19.00 -6.18 14.30
C ASP A 166 -20.54 -6.13 14.15
N GLY A 167 -21.24 -7.07 14.77
CA GLY A 167 -22.71 -7.14 14.71
C GLY A 167 -23.40 -5.95 15.38
N GLU A 168 -22.90 -5.53 16.53
CA GLU A 168 -23.47 -4.40 17.30
C GLU A 168 -23.23 -3.07 16.58
N ALA A 169 -22.04 -2.86 16.02
CA ALA A 169 -21.75 -1.66 15.24
C ALA A 169 -22.63 -1.56 13.98
N ARG A 170 -22.92 -2.68 13.31
CA ARG A 170 -23.84 -2.71 12.16
C ARG A 170 -25.28 -2.40 12.57
N LEU A 171 -25.70 -2.89 13.74
CA LEU A 171 -27.01 -2.56 14.28
C LEU A 171 -27.12 -1.06 14.57
N ALA A 172 -26.16 -0.50 15.31
CA ALA A 172 -26.10 0.93 15.60
C ALA A 172 -26.07 1.78 14.32
N ALA A 173 -25.36 1.33 13.28
CA ALA A 173 -25.33 2.02 12.00
C ALA A 173 -26.69 2.02 11.29
N ARG A 174 -27.41 0.89 11.28
CA ARG A 174 -28.77 0.82 10.71
C ARG A 174 -29.77 1.67 11.49
N GLU A 175 -29.67 1.68 12.82
CA GLU A 175 -30.50 2.52 13.68
C GLU A 175 -30.25 4.02 13.41
N ALA A 176 -28.99 4.42 13.22
CA ALA A 176 -28.66 5.80 12.87
C ALA A 176 -29.18 6.23 11.48
N LEU A 177 -29.13 5.33 10.48
CA LEU A 177 -29.75 5.58 9.18
C LEU A 177 -31.26 5.71 9.30
N ALA A 178 -31.91 4.79 10.02
CA ALA A 178 -33.35 4.80 10.23
C ALA A 178 -33.82 6.06 11.00
N ALA A 179 -33.05 6.54 11.98
CA ALA A 179 -33.32 7.77 12.70
C ALA A 179 -33.31 9.02 11.80
N ARG A 180 -32.63 8.97 10.65
CA ARG A 180 -32.64 9.99 9.60
C ARG A 180 -33.62 9.67 8.47
N ASN A 181 -34.52 8.70 8.65
CA ASN A 181 -35.47 8.20 7.65
C ASN A 181 -34.81 7.68 6.37
N ILE A 182 -33.60 7.14 6.47
CA ILE A 182 -32.87 6.57 5.32
C ILE A 182 -33.12 5.06 5.28
N GLU A 183 -33.86 4.62 4.28
CA GLU A 183 -34.09 3.20 3.99
C GLU A 183 -33.24 2.75 2.80
N LEU A 184 -32.30 1.84 3.06
CA LEU A 184 -31.42 1.31 2.01
C LEU A 184 -32.03 0.07 1.36
N ALA A 185 -32.10 0.10 0.03
CA ALA A 185 -32.59 -1.01 -0.78
C ALA A 185 -31.61 -2.22 -0.77
N PRO A 186 -32.06 -3.42 -1.15
CA PRO A 186 -31.26 -4.66 -1.02
C PRO A 186 -29.94 -4.70 -1.82
N GLU A 187 -29.79 -3.86 -2.84
CA GLU A 187 -28.57 -3.71 -3.65
C GLU A 187 -27.41 -3.06 -2.88
N TRP A 188 -27.70 -2.35 -1.79
CA TRP A 188 -26.69 -1.74 -0.93
C TRP A 188 -25.95 -2.82 -0.14
N ARG A 189 -24.63 -2.85 -0.30
CA ARG A 189 -23.78 -3.77 0.45
C ARG A 189 -23.34 -3.12 1.75
N GLU A 190 -23.64 -3.77 2.87
CA GLU A 190 -23.10 -3.43 4.18
C GLU A 190 -21.70 -4.03 4.37
N LEU A 191 -20.71 -3.16 4.45
CA LEU A 191 -19.29 -3.49 4.58
C LEU A 191 -18.77 -2.92 5.90
N SER A 192 -17.92 -3.65 6.62
CA SER A 192 -17.36 -3.17 7.87
C SER A 192 -15.86 -3.38 7.97
N SER A 193 -15.18 -2.39 8.55
CA SER A 193 -13.75 -2.43 8.88
C SER A 193 -13.47 -1.73 10.19
N VAL A 194 -12.44 -2.18 10.89
CA VAL A 194 -11.89 -1.48 12.05
C VAL A 194 -10.94 -0.41 11.57
N GLN A 195 -11.10 0.81 12.08
CA GLN A 195 -10.18 1.91 11.90
C GLN A 195 -9.57 2.30 13.25
N ALA A 196 -8.25 2.33 13.31
CA ALA A 196 -7.50 2.89 14.43
C ALA A 196 -6.63 4.03 13.89
N PRO A 197 -7.26 5.18 13.54
CA PRO A 197 -6.53 6.30 12.97
C PRO A 197 -5.52 6.82 13.99
N LEU A 198 -4.26 6.91 13.55
CA LEU A 198 -3.17 7.58 14.24
C LEU A 198 -2.57 8.55 13.21
N GLY A 199 -3.09 9.77 13.22
CA GLY A 199 -2.89 10.79 12.22
C GLY A 199 -1.68 11.68 12.48
N LEU A 200 -1.61 12.77 11.71
CA LEU A 200 -0.64 13.83 11.93
C LEU A 200 -1.06 14.68 13.14
N GLU A 201 -2.36 14.82 13.36
CA GLU A 201 -3.02 15.52 14.45
C GLU A 201 -2.64 14.89 15.80
N ASP A 202 -2.73 13.55 15.90
CA ASP A 202 -2.30 12.82 17.10
C ASP A 202 -0.83 13.07 17.43
N ARG A 203 0.03 13.06 16.40
CA ARG A 203 1.48 13.31 16.57
C ARG A 203 1.75 14.75 16.95
N PHE A 204 1.04 15.70 16.37
CA PHE A 204 1.16 17.12 16.69
C PHE A 204 0.78 17.38 18.15
N VAL A 205 -0.40 16.92 18.57
CA VAL A 205 -0.86 17.06 19.96
C VAL A 205 0.07 16.34 20.92
N TRP A 206 0.59 15.16 20.57
CA TRP A 206 1.53 14.43 21.42
C TRP A 206 2.90 15.10 21.55
N GLN A 207 3.37 15.82 20.53
CA GLN A 207 4.70 16.45 20.51
C GLN A 207 4.71 17.86 21.07
N GLU A 208 3.70 18.66 20.75
CA GLU A 208 3.60 20.07 21.16
C GLU A 208 2.72 20.26 22.41
N GLY A 209 1.79 19.33 22.66
CA GLY A 209 0.94 19.34 23.84
C GLY A 209 1.51 18.52 25.00
N SER A 210 0.70 18.36 26.05
CA SER A 210 0.98 17.44 27.16
C SER A 210 0.26 16.10 26.98
N PRO A 211 0.69 15.03 27.67
CA PRO A 211 -0.07 13.79 27.74
C PRO A 211 -1.52 13.98 28.23
N GLU A 212 -1.75 14.97 29.09
CA GLU A 212 -3.07 15.38 29.56
C GLU A 212 -3.90 16.01 28.44
N ALA A 213 -3.33 16.95 27.69
CA ALA A 213 -3.98 17.59 26.54
C ALA A 213 -4.36 16.55 25.47
N TYR A 214 -3.49 15.57 25.21
CA TYR A 214 -3.80 14.47 24.30
C TYR A 214 -5.01 13.65 24.78
N ARG A 215 -5.03 13.26 26.07
CA ARG A 215 -6.15 12.52 26.66
C ARG A 215 -7.45 13.31 26.67
N GLU A 216 -7.39 14.63 26.84
CA GLU A 216 -8.55 15.52 26.80
C GLU A 216 -9.12 15.67 25.38
N LEU A 217 -8.26 15.76 24.37
CA LEU A 217 -8.66 15.90 22.97
C LEU A 217 -9.10 14.57 22.34
N LEU A 218 -8.67 13.43 22.88
CA LEU A 218 -9.04 12.10 22.42
C LEU A 218 -10.53 11.83 22.59
N GLY A 219 -11.20 11.52 21.47
CA GLY A 219 -12.65 11.31 21.40
C GLY A 219 -13.45 12.60 21.16
N ARG A 220 -12.87 13.78 21.38
CA ARG A 220 -13.50 15.09 21.10
C ARG A 220 -13.06 15.64 19.75
N TYR A 221 -11.75 15.78 19.56
CA TYR A 221 -11.11 16.36 18.37
C TYR A 221 -10.12 15.39 17.71
N LEU A 222 -9.57 14.45 18.48
CA LEU A 222 -8.77 13.35 17.97
C LEU A 222 -9.64 12.10 17.87
N PRO A 223 -9.59 11.38 16.75
CA PRO A 223 -10.42 10.21 16.55
C PRO A 223 -10.01 9.05 17.48
N THR A 224 -11.00 8.34 18.02
CA THR A 224 -10.76 7.09 18.75
C THR A 224 -10.79 5.88 17.81
N PRO A 225 -10.21 4.73 18.20
CA PRO A 225 -10.43 3.47 17.50
C PRO A 225 -11.92 3.20 17.35
N ARG A 226 -12.35 2.91 16.11
CA ARG A 226 -13.76 2.87 15.74
C ARG A 226 -14.03 1.84 14.66
N ARG A 227 -15.28 1.45 14.50
CA ARG A 227 -15.73 0.66 13.36
C ARG A 227 -16.37 1.58 12.33
N MET A 228 -15.92 1.46 11.09
CA MET A 228 -16.61 2.07 9.96
C MET A 228 -17.54 1.02 9.37
N VAL A 229 -18.84 1.35 9.32
CA VAL A 229 -19.86 0.62 8.58
C VAL A 229 -20.19 1.42 7.34
N ARG A 230 -19.80 0.89 6.18
CA ARG A 230 -19.96 1.52 4.87
C ARG A 230 -21.05 0.80 4.10
N TYR A 231 -21.99 1.57 3.57
CA TYR A 231 -23.02 1.12 2.65
C TYR A 231 -22.68 1.64 1.26
N ALA A 232 -22.50 0.74 0.31
CA ALA A 232 -22.08 1.10 -1.05
C ALA A 232 -22.70 0.17 -2.10
N ARG A 233 -22.87 0.68 -3.31
CA ARG A 233 -23.37 -0.06 -4.48
C ARG A 233 -22.23 -0.35 -5.46
N PHE A 234 -22.23 -1.55 -6.04
CA PHE A 234 -21.20 -1.99 -7.00
C PHE A 234 -21.80 -2.39 -8.36
N GLU A 235 -23.12 -2.33 -8.48
CA GLU A 235 -23.90 -2.66 -9.68
C GLU A 235 -24.75 -1.45 -10.07
N GLY A 236 -25.10 -1.34 -11.35
CA GLY A 236 -25.80 -0.17 -11.89
C GLY A 236 -24.87 0.84 -12.58
N ASP A 237 -25.38 2.05 -12.77
CA ASP A 237 -24.66 3.15 -13.42
C ASP A 237 -23.38 3.53 -12.64
N VAL A 238 -22.31 3.87 -13.37
CA VAL A 238 -21.00 4.13 -12.76
C VAL A 238 -21.01 5.41 -11.92
N ALA A 239 -21.70 6.46 -12.36
CA ALA A 239 -21.77 7.72 -11.63
C ALA A 239 -22.64 7.58 -10.39
N GLU A 240 -23.80 6.91 -10.50
CA GLU A 240 -24.68 6.70 -9.35
C GLU A 240 -24.05 5.83 -8.25
N ARG A 241 -23.15 4.90 -8.59
CA ARG A 241 -22.42 4.09 -7.60
C ARG A 241 -21.46 4.90 -6.71
N ALA A 242 -21.19 6.16 -7.04
CA ALA A 242 -20.44 7.06 -6.16
C ALA A 242 -21.21 7.39 -4.88
N GLU A 243 -22.52 7.12 -4.81
CA GLU A 243 -23.32 7.31 -3.61
C GLU A 243 -22.96 6.29 -2.53
N GLU A 244 -22.58 6.78 -1.35
CA GLU A 244 -22.15 5.96 -0.22
C GLU A 244 -22.59 6.54 1.12
N TYR A 245 -22.91 5.67 2.07
CA TYR A 245 -23.08 6.07 3.48
C TYR A 245 -21.97 5.46 4.32
N LEU A 246 -21.32 6.28 5.14
CA LEU A 246 -20.27 5.84 6.06
C LEU A 246 -20.68 6.22 7.48
N VAL A 247 -20.93 5.21 8.30
CA VAL A 247 -21.25 5.39 9.72
C VAL A 247 -20.07 4.94 10.55
N TYR A 248 -19.58 5.83 11.40
CA TYR A 248 -18.45 5.60 12.30
C TYR A 248 -18.97 5.37 13.70
N VAL A 249 -18.77 4.16 14.20
CA VAL A 249 -19.21 3.71 15.53
C VAL A 249 -18.00 3.64 16.46
N GLY A 250 -18.07 4.40 17.55
CA GLY A 250 -17.03 4.50 18.56
C GLY A 250 -16.78 3.20 19.33
N PRO A 251 -15.76 3.19 20.21
CA PRO A 251 -15.41 2.01 21.02
C PRO A 251 -16.55 1.56 21.94
N ASP A 252 -17.38 2.49 22.39
CA ASP A 252 -18.54 2.36 23.28
C ASP A 252 -19.85 2.05 22.55
N GLY A 253 -19.80 1.82 21.23
CA GLY A 253 -20.98 1.51 20.42
C GLY A 253 -21.79 2.74 20.00
N THR A 254 -21.39 3.94 20.40
CA THR A 254 -22.09 5.18 19.99
C THR A 254 -21.72 5.58 18.57
N VAL A 255 -22.68 6.15 17.83
CA VAL A 255 -22.41 6.68 16.48
C VAL A 255 -21.78 8.05 16.62
N GLN A 256 -20.50 8.14 16.25
CA GLN A 256 -19.69 9.36 16.39
C GLN A 256 -19.81 10.28 15.18
N LYS A 257 -19.99 9.70 13.99
CA LYS A 257 -20.03 10.43 12.73
C LYS A 257 -20.80 9.65 11.68
N MET A 258 -21.55 10.37 10.86
CA MET A 258 -22.15 9.84 9.65
C MET A 258 -21.73 10.74 8.47
N VAL A 259 -21.38 10.11 7.35
CA VAL A 259 -21.06 10.78 6.09
C VAL A 259 -21.95 10.20 5.00
N HIS A 260 -22.56 11.07 4.21
CA HIS A 260 -23.29 10.73 3.01
C HIS A 260 -22.55 11.30 1.80
N GLN A 261 -21.90 10.45 1.03
CA GLN A 261 -21.26 10.86 -0.21
C GLN A 261 -22.29 10.78 -1.33
N LEU A 262 -22.55 11.89 -2.01
CA LEU A 262 -23.48 11.97 -3.14
C LEU A 262 -22.73 11.93 -4.49
N PRO A 263 -23.33 11.36 -5.55
CA PRO A 263 -22.82 11.48 -6.91
C PRO A 263 -22.73 12.96 -7.33
N GLU A 264 -21.70 13.35 -8.07
CA GLU A 264 -21.54 14.75 -8.53
C GLU A 264 -22.72 15.24 -9.38
N GLY A 265 -23.35 14.36 -10.16
CA GLY A 265 -24.51 14.67 -11.00
C GLY A 265 -25.86 14.67 -10.28
N ARG A 266 -25.91 14.37 -8.98
CA ARG A 266 -27.17 14.41 -8.22
C ARG A 266 -27.66 15.86 -8.12
N ALA A 267 -28.86 16.12 -8.61
CA ALA A 267 -29.51 17.42 -8.50
C ALA A 267 -29.74 17.81 -7.04
N GLY A 268 -29.64 19.09 -6.73
CA GLY A 268 -29.80 19.65 -5.40
C GLY A 268 -29.98 21.17 -5.44
N ALA A 269 -30.13 21.79 -4.28
CA ALA A 269 -30.25 23.24 -4.20
C ALA A 269 -28.97 23.96 -4.66
N GLU A 270 -29.12 25.21 -5.11
CA GLU A 270 -28.01 26.13 -5.35
C GLU A 270 -28.06 27.26 -4.33
N LEU A 271 -27.83 26.93 -3.06
CA LEU A 271 -27.89 27.90 -1.97
C LEU A 271 -26.83 29.00 -2.14
N ASP A 272 -27.18 30.21 -1.70
CA ASP A 272 -26.18 31.24 -1.48
C ASP A 272 -25.36 30.96 -0.20
N GLU A 273 -24.32 31.76 0.01
CA GLU A 273 -23.40 31.57 1.12
C GLU A 273 -24.08 31.76 2.49
N GLU A 274 -25.05 32.69 2.60
CA GLU A 274 -25.69 33.02 3.88
C GLU A 274 -26.71 31.95 4.26
N GLU A 275 -27.48 31.46 3.29
CA GLU A 275 -28.40 30.32 3.48
C GLU A 275 -27.64 29.07 3.93
N ALA A 276 -26.53 28.75 3.26
CA ALA A 276 -25.71 27.59 3.62
C ALA A 276 -24.97 27.77 4.96
N ARG A 277 -24.54 29.00 5.28
CA ARG A 277 -23.92 29.34 6.57
C ARG A 277 -24.89 29.13 7.74
N GLU A 278 -26.15 29.52 7.60
CA GLU A 278 -27.14 29.32 8.65
C GLU A 278 -27.38 27.83 8.91
N ILE A 279 -27.49 27.01 7.85
CA ILE A 279 -27.56 25.54 7.97
C ILE A 279 -26.34 25.01 8.74
N ALA A 280 -25.13 25.49 8.40
CA ALA A 280 -23.90 25.06 9.05
C ALA A 280 -23.87 25.41 10.55
N ARG A 281 -24.25 26.64 10.92
CA ARG A 281 -24.31 27.11 12.31
C ARG A 281 -25.33 26.36 13.15
N VAL A 282 -26.54 26.17 12.62
CA VAL A 282 -27.59 25.38 13.28
C VAL A 282 -27.14 23.95 13.51
N THR A 283 -26.45 23.35 12.53
CA THR A 283 -25.91 22.00 12.63
C THR A 283 -24.87 21.88 13.74
N VAL A 284 -23.90 22.80 13.81
CA VAL A 284 -22.88 22.80 14.87
C VAL A 284 -23.54 22.95 16.25
N ALA A 285 -24.50 23.87 16.41
CA ALA A 285 -25.21 24.04 17.67
C ALA A 285 -25.96 22.76 18.09
N ALA A 286 -26.62 22.08 17.13
CA ALA A 286 -27.42 20.90 17.39
C ALA A 286 -26.58 19.63 17.69
N GLU A 287 -25.53 19.37 16.91
CA GLU A 287 -24.72 18.14 17.06
C GLU A 287 -23.65 18.27 18.15
N TYR A 288 -23.11 19.47 18.36
CA TYR A 288 -21.94 19.69 19.21
C TYR A 288 -22.22 20.51 20.47
N GLY A 289 -23.42 21.09 20.59
CA GLY A 289 -23.81 21.91 21.73
C GLY A 289 -23.02 23.22 21.86
N LEU A 290 -22.42 23.70 20.76
CA LEU A 290 -21.60 24.91 20.73
C LEU A 290 -22.41 26.09 20.18
N PRO A 291 -22.67 27.14 20.98
CA PRO A 291 -23.38 28.33 20.51
C PRO A 291 -22.49 29.13 19.54
N ALA A 292 -23.12 29.96 18.71
CA ALA A 292 -22.42 30.80 17.74
C ALA A 292 -21.36 31.72 18.36
N ASP A 293 -21.58 32.19 19.60
CA ASP A 293 -20.64 33.07 20.32
C ASP A 293 -19.30 32.39 20.66
N ASN A 294 -19.26 31.05 20.67
CA ASN A 294 -18.04 30.26 20.95
C ASN A 294 -17.36 29.77 19.66
N LEU A 295 -17.83 30.23 18.49
CA LEU A 295 -17.35 29.81 17.19
C LEU A 295 -16.82 31.00 16.40
N GLU A 296 -15.65 30.85 15.82
CA GLU A 296 -15.10 31.78 14.84
C GLU A 296 -15.11 31.10 13.46
N GLU A 297 -15.80 31.69 12.47
CA GLU A 297 -15.79 31.15 11.10
C GLU A 297 -14.41 31.39 10.46
N VAL A 298 -13.74 30.30 10.09
CA VAL A 298 -12.40 30.33 9.49
C VAL A 298 -12.48 30.33 7.97
N SER A 299 -13.39 29.53 7.40
CA SER A 299 -13.59 29.48 5.95
C SER A 299 -15.02 29.08 5.57
N ALA A 300 -15.43 29.57 4.41
CA ALA A 300 -16.64 29.20 3.69
C ALA A 300 -16.25 28.98 2.22
N GLU A 301 -16.20 27.72 1.79
CA GLU A 301 -15.71 27.34 0.47
C GLU A 301 -16.84 26.73 -0.38
N PRO A 302 -17.23 27.37 -1.50
CA PRO A 302 -18.20 26.81 -2.43
C PRO A 302 -17.54 25.82 -3.40
N SER A 303 -18.32 24.81 -3.81
CA SER A 303 -18.01 23.89 -4.89
C SER A 303 -19.20 23.80 -5.83
N GLN A 304 -19.08 24.39 -7.02
CA GLN A 304 -20.14 24.34 -8.02
C GLN A 304 -20.08 23.02 -8.79
N LEU A 305 -21.15 22.23 -8.66
CA LEU A 305 -21.38 21.01 -9.45
C LEU A 305 -22.40 21.29 -10.57
N PRO A 306 -22.57 20.37 -11.55
CA PRO A 306 -23.44 20.62 -12.70
C PRO A 306 -24.89 20.96 -12.36
N GLU A 307 -25.44 20.36 -11.29
CA GLU A 307 -26.87 20.42 -10.93
C GLU A 307 -27.10 20.79 -9.46
N ARG A 308 -26.07 21.27 -8.75
CA ARG A 308 -26.15 21.78 -7.37
C ARG A 308 -24.91 22.59 -6.97
N ARG A 309 -25.00 23.31 -5.85
CA ARG A 309 -23.83 23.92 -5.19
C ARG A 309 -23.59 23.29 -3.83
N ASP A 310 -22.38 22.80 -3.63
CA ASP A 310 -21.94 22.25 -2.34
C ASP A 310 -21.14 23.32 -1.59
N TRP A 311 -21.18 23.28 -0.26
CA TRP A 311 -20.49 24.21 0.62
C TRP A 311 -19.71 23.46 1.70
N SER A 312 -18.50 23.93 1.99
CA SER A 312 -17.70 23.49 3.13
C SER A 312 -17.43 24.67 4.05
N PHE A 313 -17.95 24.61 5.25
CA PHE A 313 -17.70 25.59 6.30
C PHE A 313 -16.75 25.03 7.35
N VAL A 314 -15.80 25.84 7.80
CA VAL A 314 -14.90 25.50 8.89
C VAL A 314 -15.02 26.54 9.99
N PHE A 315 -15.34 26.09 11.19
CA PHE A 315 -15.39 26.92 12.39
C PHE A 315 -14.24 26.54 13.33
N ARG A 316 -13.60 27.53 13.92
CA ARG A 316 -12.70 27.37 15.06
C ARG A 316 -13.54 27.35 16.32
N ASP A 317 -13.34 26.31 17.14
CA ASP A 317 -13.89 26.22 18.48
C ASP A 317 -13.01 27.02 19.45
N LEU A 318 -13.62 28.01 20.10
CA LEU A 318 -12.96 28.87 21.08
C LEU A 318 -13.07 28.31 22.51
N ASP A 319 -13.86 27.25 22.74
CA ASP A 319 -14.12 26.69 24.06
C ASP A 319 -13.13 25.56 24.41
N GLY A 320 -12.22 25.84 25.33
CA GLY A 320 -11.46 24.79 26.03
C GLY A 320 -10.43 24.04 25.18
N TYR A 321 -9.74 24.71 24.24
CA TYR A 321 -8.56 24.13 23.59
C TYR A 321 -7.32 24.21 24.52
N PRO A 322 -6.67 23.07 24.87
CA PRO A 322 -5.68 23.03 25.94
C PRO A 322 -4.23 23.36 25.51
N MET A 323 -4.01 23.79 24.27
CA MET A 323 -2.67 24.02 23.70
C MET A 323 -2.49 25.46 23.22
N GLU A 324 -1.24 25.94 23.23
CA GLU A 324 -0.88 27.27 22.70
C GLU A 324 -0.80 27.32 21.17
N THR A 325 -0.52 26.18 20.54
CA THR A 325 -0.34 26.06 19.09
C THR A 325 -1.38 25.11 18.50
N GLY A 326 -1.77 25.35 17.25
CA GLY A 326 -2.86 24.63 16.60
C GLY A 326 -4.23 25.17 17.00
N GLU A 327 -5.27 24.63 16.37
CA GLU A 327 -6.65 25.08 16.60
C GLU A 327 -7.61 23.88 16.58
N ALA A 328 -8.54 23.86 17.53
CA ALA A 328 -9.70 22.99 17.46
C ALA A 328 -10.65 23.52 16.36
N ARG A 329 -10.94 22.71 15.35
CA ARG A 329 -11.81 23.09 14.23
C ARG A 329 -12.92 22.07 13.99
N ILE A 330 -14.02 22.58 13.47
CA ILE A 330 -15.23 21.84 13.11
C ILE A 330 -15.50 22.10 11.63
N ALA A 331 -15.54 21.06 10.82
CA ALA A 331 -15.97 21.14 9.42
C ALA A 331 -17.43 20.69 9.29
N VAL A 332 -18.20 21.43 8.50
CA VAL A 332 -19.56 21.08 8.07
C VAL A 332 -19.59 21.10 6.55
N ASN A 333 -19.93 19.96 5.96
CA ASN A 333 -20.08 19.80 4.51
C ASN A 333 -21.56 19.71 4.18
N ILE A 334 -21.99 20.52 3.22
CA ILE A 334 -23.37 20.65 2.77
C ILE A 334 -23.38 20.37 1.27
N ALA A 335 -24.28 19.50 0.81
CA ALA A 335 -24.49 19.23 -0.61
C ALA A 335 -25.86 19.74 -1.02
N GLY A 336 -25.92 20.82 -1.80
CA GLY A 336 -27.14 21.59 -1.99
C GLY A 336 -27.67 22.12 -0.66
N ASP A 337 -28.74 21.51 -0.15
CA ASP A 337 -29.40 21.80 1.12
C ASP A 337 -29.27 20.68 2.17
N GLU A 338 -28.55 19.60 1.85
CA GLU A 338 -28.34 18.46 2.76
C GLU A 338 -27.00 18.53 3.49
N VAL A 339 -26.99 18.41 4.81
CA VAL A 339 -25.75 18.23 5.58
C VAL A 339 -25.22 16.80 5.38
N VAL A 340 -24.19 16.68 4.54
CA VAL A 340 -23.62 15.40 4.14
C VAL A 340 -22.52 14.91 5.07
N GLY A 341 -21.94 15.76 5.90
CA GLY A 341 -20.99 15.30 6.92
C GLY A 341 -20.41 16.38 7.79
N THR A 342 -20.27 16.06 9.07
CA THR A 342 -19.66 16.92 10.09
C THR A 342 -18.41 16.26 10.64
N GLY A 343 -17.51 17.05 11.22
CA GLY A 343 -16.36 16.48 11.92
C GLY A 343 -15.53 17.51 12.67
N ARG A 344 -15.08 17.11 13.85
CA ARG A 344 -14.07 17.80 14.65
C ARG A 344 -12.66 17.31 14.28
N PHE A 345 -11.69 18.22 14.22
CA PHE A 345 -10.29 17.91 13.98
C PHE A 345 -9.38 19.00 14.57
N ILE A 346 -8.08 18.70 14.68
CA ILE A 346 -7.07 19.68 15.06
C ILE A 346 -6.41 20.23 13.80
N HIS A 347 -6.49 21.53 13.59
CA HIS A 347 -5.72 22.21 12.57
C HIS A 347 -4.26 22.36 13.02
N ILE A 348 -3.36 21.88 12.18
CA ILE A 348 -1.93 21.87 12.42
C ILE A 348 -1.31 23.08 11.72
N PRO A 349 -0.50 23.89 12.42
CA PRO A 349 0.20 25.01 11.79
C PRO A 349 1.07 24.53 10.63
N GLU A 350 0.96 25.21 9.49
CA GLU A 350 1.63 24.82 8.25
C GLU A 350 3.16 24.76 8.43
N GLU A 351 3.75 25.65 9.23
CA GLU A 351 5.17 25.65 9.53
C GLU A 351 5.63 24.38 10.26
N TRP A 352 4.81 23.92 11.23
CA TRP A 352 5.08 22.67 11.94
C TRP A 352 4.97 21.47 11.00
N GLU A 353 3.92 21.43 10.18
CA GLU A 353 3.75 20.36 9.19
C GLU A 353 4.92 20.31 8.20
N ARG A 354 5.35 21.47 7.68
CA ARG A 354 6.53 21.58 6.80
C ARG A 354 7.80 21.07 7.49
N ALA A 355 8.04 21.47 8.74
CA ALA A 355 9.20 21.04 9.52
C ALA A 355 9.17 19.53 9.81
N TYR A 356 8.00 19.00 10.17
CA TYR A 356 7.79 17.57 10.40
C TYR A 356 8.05 16.76 9.12
N ARG A 357 7.48 17.18 7.99
CA ARG A 357 7.64 16.54 6.68
C ARG A 357 9.11 16.49 6.25
N ASN A 358 9.87 17.56 6.49
CA ASN A 358 11.30 17.60 6.19
C ASN A 358 12.09 16.56 7.01
N ARG A 359 11.87 16.52 8.34
CA ARG A 359 12.52 15.52 9.22
C ARG A 359 12.11 14.09 8.84
N ARG A 360 10.82 13.88 8.57
CA ARG A 360 10.28 12.58 8.19
C ARG A 360 10.84 12.09 6.86
N SER A 361 11.08 12.98 5.90
CA SER A 361 11.63 12.63 4.59
C SER A 361 13.01 11.98 4.71
N ILE A 362 13.90 12.51 5.58
CA ILE A 362 15.23 11.92 5.83
C ILE A 362 15.09 10.51 6.41
N THR A 363 14.29 10.36 7.47
CA THR A 363 14.06 9.04 8.10
C THR A 363 13.41 8.06 7.12
N GLN A 364 12.50 8.53 6.26
CA GLN A 364 11.85 7.71 5.24
C GLN A 364 12.84 7.24 4.18
N VAL A 365 13.77 8.09 3.73
CA VAL A 365 14.84 7.68 2.80
C VAL A 365 15.73 6.61 3.43
N VAL A 366 16.13 6.78 4.70
CA VAL A 366 16.90 5.76 5.43
C VAL A 366 16.10 4.46 5.57
N GLN A 367 14.81 4.54 5.94
CA GLN A 367 13.93 3.38 6.03
C GLN A 367 13.83 2.64 4.69
N ILE A 368 13.64 3.36 3.59
CA ILE A 368 13.60 2.78 2.23
C ILE A 368 14.93 2.09 1.92
N ALA A 369 16.07 2.73 2.18
CA ALA A 369 17.39 2.13 1.95
C ALA A 369 17.58 0.84 2.77
N CYS A 370 17.16 0.82 4.04
CA CYS A 370 17.19 -0.38 4.88
C CYS A 370 16.27 -1.48 4.35
N VAL A 371 15.05 -1.15 3.92
CA VAL A 371 14.11 -2.12 3.33
C VAL A 371 14.68 -2.70 2.04
N VAL A 372 15.21 -1.87 1.14
CA VAL A 372 15.85 -2.31 -0.11
C VAL A 372 17.03 -3.23 0.19
N LEU A 373 17.89 -2.89 1.16
CA LEU A 373 18.99 -3.76 1.57
C LEU A 373 18.49 -5.12 2.06
N VAL A 374 17.45 -5.16 2.90
CA VAL A 374 16.85 -6.42 3.38
C VAL A 374 16.29 -7.23 2.21
N VAL A 375 15.57 -6.60 1.27
CA VAL A 375 15.04 -7.27 0.08
C VAL A 375 16.18 -7.86 -0.77
N LEU A 376 17.26 -7.11 -1.02
CA LEU A 376 18.42 -7.58 -1.77
C LEU A 376 19.09 -8.78 -1.06
N LEU A 377 19.20 -8.75 0.26
CA LEU A 377 19.73 -9.87 1.05
C LEU A 377 18.83 -11.11 0.97
N TYR A 378 17.51 -10.93 1.02
CA TYR A 378 16.52 -12.00 0.83
C TYR A 378 16.62 -12.62 -0.56
N LEU A 379 16.72 -11.80 -1.61
CA LEU A 379 16.88 -12.26 -2.99
C LEU A 379 18.19 -13.01 -3.19
N ALA A 380 19.31 -12.47 -2.69
CA ALA A 380 20.61 -13.14 -2.74
C ALA A 380 20.56 -14.51 -2.02
N GLY A 381 19.95 -14.57 -0.83
CA GLY A 381 19.74 -15.81 -0.10
C GLY A 381 18.87 -16.82 -0.86
N ALA A 382 17.79 -16.37 -1.48
CA ALA A 382 16.92 -17.21 -2.30
C ALA A 382 17.65 -17.77 -3.53
N VAL A 383 18.43 -16.95 -4.24
CA VAL A 383 19.25 -17.40 -5.38
C VAL A 383 20.26 -18.47 -4.94
N VAL A 384 20.97 -18.24 -3.83
CA VAL A 384 21.90 -19.23 -3.26
C VAL A 384 21.17 -20.52 -2.88
N ALA A 385 19.98 -20.43 -2.27
CA ALA A 385 19.16 -21.57 -1.91
C ALA A 385 18.77 -22.41 -3.15
N VAL A 386 18.34 -21.76 -4.23
CA VAL A 386 17.98 -22.40 -5.51
C VAL A 386 19.21 -23.07 -6.15
N ILE A 387 20.37 -22.41 -6.18
CA ILE A 387 21.62 -23.01 -6.69
C ILE A 387 22.02 -24.26 -5.88
N ARG A 388 21.80 -24.25 -4.56
CA ARG A 388 22.09 -25.43 -3.72
C ARG A 388 21.05 -26.54 -3.90
N TRP A 389 19.79 -26.16 -4.13
CA TRP A 389 18.74 -27.11 -4.47
C TRP A 389 19.06 -27.84 -5.76
N SER A 390 19.42 -27.13 -6.83
CA SER A 390 19.76 -27.75 -8.12
C SER A 390 20.97 -28.69 -8.05
N ARG A 391 21.83 -28.50 -7.04
CA ARG A 391 22.98 -29.36 -6.74
C ARG A 391 22.69 -30.47 -5.72
N HIS A 392 21.42 -30.70 -5.35
CA HIS A 392 20.98 -31.68 -4.35
C HIS A 392 21.58 -31.47 -2.94
N ARG A 393 22.02 -30.26 -2.59
CA ARG A 393 22.65 -29.90 -1.30
C ARG A 393 21.74 -29.04 -0.41
N PHE A 394 20.44 -29.26 -0.51
CA PHE A 394 19.41 -28.48 0.14
C PHE A 394 18.52 -29.37 1.03
N ALA A 395 17.95 -28.80 2.10
CA ALA A 395 17.04 -29.52 2.98
C ALA A 395 15.60 -29.46 2.43
N THR A 396 15.29 -30.30 1.44
CA THR A 396 13.98 -30.34 0.77
C THR A 396 12.82 -30.65 1.71
N ALA A 397 13.01 -31.54 2.68
CA ALA A 397 12.00 -31.86 3.69
C ALA A 397 11.66 -30.64 4.55
N THR A 398 12.69 -29.92 5.02
CA THR A 398 12.52 -28.68 5.79
C THR A 398 11.81 -27.62 4.97
N PHE A 399 12.23 -27.41 3.73
CA PHE A 399 11.52 -26.50 2.84
C PHE A 399 10.03 -26.87 2.71
N THR A 400 9.72 -28.14 2.47
CA THR A 400 8.33 -28.56 2.23
C THR A 400 7.45 -28.31 3.45
N ILE A 401 7.95 -28.60 4.66
CA ILE A 401 7.25 -28.34 5.92
C ILE A 401 7.03 -26.85 6.11
N PHE A 402 8.08 -26.03 6.02
CA PHE A 402 7.96 -24.60 6.28
C PHE A 402 7.18 -23.87 5.19
N PHE A 403 7.28 -24.31 3.93
CA PHE A 403 6.43 -23.83 2.86
C PHE A 403 4.97 -24.11 3.17
N GLY A 404 4.61 -25.34 3.54
CA GLY A 404 3.25 -25.71 3.91
C GLY A 404 2.71 -24.89 5.09
N VAL A 405 3.51 -24.75 6.16
CA VAL A 405 3.13 -23.96 7.34
C VAL A 405 2.93 -22.49 6.98
N THR A 406 3.89 -21.86 6.29
CA THR A 406 3.78 -20.44 5.92
C THR A 406 2.65 -20.19 4.91
N ALA A 407 2.42 -21.11 3.97
CA ALA A 407 1.30 -21.01 3.03
C ALA A 407 -0.05 -21.08 3.75
N VAL A 408 -0.23 -22.01 4.71
CA VAL A 408 -1.46 -22.12 5.51
C VAL A 408 -1.67 -20.85 6.35
N LEU A 409 -0.63 -20.37 7.03
CA LEU A 409 -0.70 -19.11 7.78
C LEU A 409 -1.05 -17.92 6.87
N GLY A 410 -0.51 -17.88 5.65
CA GLY A 410 -0.84 -16.89 4.64
C GLY A 410 -2.31 -16.93 4.21
N VAL A 411 -2.89 -18.12 4.04
CA VAL A 411 -4.32 -18.28 3.74
C VAL A 411 -5.19 -17.84 4.91
N ILE A 412 -4.81 -18.16 6.15
CA ILE A 412 -5.51 -17.68 7.35
C ILE A 412 -5.48 -16.15 7.41
N GLN A 413 -4.30 -15.55 7.18
CA GLN A 413 -4.14 -14.10 7.18
C GLN A 413 -4.99 -13.42 6.08
N LEU A 414 -4.98 -13.97 4.86
CA LEU A 414 -5.81 -13.48 3.76
C LEU A 414 -7.30 -13.56 4.09
N SER A 415 -7.73 -14.68 4.70
CA SER A 415 -9.12 -14.88 5.12
C SER A 415 -9.54 -13.88 6.19
N ASN A 416 -8.67 -13.65 7.19
CA ASN A 416 -8.91 -12.67 8.26
C ASN A 416 -8.95 -11.24 7.73
N GLY A 417 -8.11 -10.91 6.74
CA GLY A 417 -8.06 -9.58 6.14
C GLY A 417 -9.15 -9.29 5.11
N PHE A 418 -9.81 -10.33 4.56
CA PHE A 418 -10.71 -10.19 3.42
C PHE A 418 -11.89 -9.25 3.69
N ARG A 419 -12.54 -9.36 4.85
CA ARG A 419 -13.66 -8.45 5.21
C ARG A 419 -13.23 -6.99 5.24
N SER A 420 -12.10 -6.71 5.90
CA SER A 420 -11.55 -5.35 5.98
C SER A 420 -11.19 -4.82 4.58
N ALA A 421 -10.59 -5.66 3.73
CA ALA A 421 -10.27 -5.31 2.35
C ALA A 421 -11.52 -4.95 1.53
N THR A 422 -12.63 -5.69 1.69
CA THR A 422 -13.87 -5.39 0.95
C THR A 422 -14.45 -4.02 1.30
N ALA A 423 -14.27 -3.53 2.53
CA ALA A 423 -14.71 -2.20 2.94
C ALA A 423 -13.92 -1.07 2.27
N GLN A 424 -12.77 -1.37 1.64
CA GLN A 424 -11.92 -0.43 0.91
C GLN A 424 -12.09 -0.54 -0.62
N PHE A 425 -13.04 -1.34 -1.10
CA PHE A 425 -13.26 -1.49 -2.54
C PHE A 425 -13.82 -0.21 -3.16
N MET A 426 -13.34 0.11 -4.37
CA MET A 426 -13.77 1.29 -5.12
C MET A 426 -15.09 0.97 -5.83
N THR A 427 -16.13 1.79 -5.64
CA THR A 427 -17.45 1.60 -6.27
C THR A 427 -17.42 1.76 -7.79
N ALA A 428 -16.40 2.45 -8.32
CA ALA A 428 -16.13 2.54 -9.76
C ALA A 428 -15.88 1.16 -10.43
N GLN A 429 -15.41 0.15 -9.68
CA GLN A 429 -15.11 -1.18 -10.22
C GLN A 429 -16.10 -2.24 -9.71
N PRO A 430 -16.42 -3.28 -10.50
CA PRO A 430 -17.29 -4.37 -10.04
C PRO A 430 -16.72 -5.09 -8.80
N PHE A 431 -17.57 -5.38 -7.82
CA PHE A 431 -17.18 -6.05 -6.58
C PHE A 431 -16.46 -7.38 -6.83
N LYS A 432 -16.99 -8.22 -7.72
CA LYS A 432 -16.44 -9.55 -8.03
C LYS A 432 -15.02 -9.47 -8.61
N LEU A 433 -14.74 -8.43 -9.40
CA LEU A 433 -13.40 -8.23 -9.97
C LEU A 433 -12.38 -7.93 -8.86
N GLN A 434 -12.70 -6.97 -7.99
CA GLN A 434 -11.83 -6.60 -6.87
C GLN A 434 -11.65 -7.76 -5.89
N ALA A 435 -12.72 -8.51 -5.59
CA ALA A 435 -12.65 -9.72 -4.77
C ALA A 435 -11.72 -10.76 -5.39
N ALA A 436 -11.82 -11.00 -6.70
CA ALA A 436 -10.93 -11.92 -7.41
C ALA A 436 -9.47 -11.44 -7.38
N ILE A 437 -9.22 -10.13 -7.55
CA ILE A 437 -7.87 -9.54 -7.45
C ILE A 437 -7.29 -9.77 -6.04
N VAL A 438 -8.06 -9.50 -4.99
CA VAL A 438 -7.61 -9.72 -3.60
C VAL A 438 -7.32 -11.19 -3.33
N VAL A 439 -8.22 -12.10 -3.73
CA VAL A 439 -8.05 -13.53 -3.47
C VAL A 439 -6.89 -14.11 -4.29
N VAL A 440 -6.89 -13.93 -5.61
CA VAL A 440 -5.87 -14.50 -6.50
C VAL A 440 -4.52 -13.83 -6.27
N GLY A 441 -4.48 -12.49 -6.24
CA GLY A 441 -3.26 -11.73 -5.97
C GLY A 441 -2.70 -12.03 -4.58
N GLY A 442 -3.58 -12.13 -3.57
CA GLY A 442 -3.22 -12.54 -2.22
C GLY A 442 -2.62 -13.94 -2.17
N LEU A 443 -3.24 -14.93 -2.82
CA LEU A 443 -2.71 -16.30 -2.89
C LEU A 443 -1.36 -16.39 -3.59
N ILE A 444 -1.17 -15.67 -4.70
CA ILE A 444 0.11 -15.59 -5.41
C ILE A 444 1.18 -14.98 -4.50
N ALA A 445 0.87 -13.83 -3.87
CA ALA A 445 1.79 -13.14 -2.97
C ALA A 445 2.18 -14.02 -1.76
N MET A 446 1.20 -14.63 -1.10
CA MET A 446 1.45 -15.53 0.04
C MET A 446 2.25 -16.77 -0.36
N THR A 447 2.00 -17.32 -1.54
CA THR A 447 2.80 -18.45 -2.07
C THR A 447 4.25 -18.03 -2.33
N GLY A 448 4.47 -16.85 -2.93
CA GLY A 448 5.80 -16.28 -3.14
C GLY A 448 6.56 -16.06 -1.83
N ILE A 449 5.89 -15.45 -0.84
CA ILE A 449 6.45 -15.24 0.50
C ILE A 449 6.79 -16.59 1.15
N ALA A 450 5.86 -17.56 1.14
CA ALA A 450 6.09 -18.88 1.70
C ALA A 450 7.28 -19.59 1.03
N ALA A 451 7.41 -19.50 -0.30
CA ALA A 451 8.51 -20.09 -1.05
C ALA A 451 9.86 -19.47 -0.67
N VAL A 452 9.96 -18.13 -0.66
CA VAL A 452 11.20 -17.42 -0.30
C VAL A 452 11.59 -17.70 1.15
N SER A 453 10.66 -17.60 2.09
CA SER A 453 10.91 -17.90 3.50
C SER A 453 11.39 -19.34 3.70
N ALA A 454 10.71 -20.31 3.07
CA ALA A 454 11.09 -21.71 3.15
C ALA A 454 12.46 -21.99 2.49
N LEU A 455 12.79 -21.31 1.39
CA LEU A 455 14.12 -21.39 0.75
C LEU A 455 15.23 -20.93 1.72
N LEU A 456 15.03 -19.81 2.40
CA LEU A 456 15.99 -19.28 3.37
C LEU A 456 16.15 -20.21 4.58
N ILE A 457 15.05 -20.77 5.09
CA ILE A 457 15.08 -21.72 6.21
C ILE A 457 15.81 -23.01 5.80
N GLY A 458 15.51 -23.56 4.62
CA GLY A 458 16.19 -24.75 4.11
C GLY A 458 17.68 -24.52 3.84
N LEU A 459 18.07 -23.30 3.44
CA LEU A 459 19.45 -22.88 3.32
C LEU A 459 20.14 -22.83 4.70
N ALA A 460 19.50 -22.18 5.68
CA ALA A 460 20.02 -22.06 7.04
C ALA A 460 20.22 -23.42 7.73
N HIS A 461 19.27 -24.35 7.56
CA HIS A 461 19.37 -25.69 8.15
C HIS A 461 20.64 -26.43 7.69
N ARG A 462 21.00 -26.35 6.39
CA ARG A 462 22.23 -27.00 5.88
C ARG A 462 23.52 -26.25 6.24
N LEU A 463 23.44 -25.00 6.70
CA LEU A 463 24.58 -24.24 7.22
C LEU A 463 24.89 -24.57 8.69
N LEU A 464 23.95 -25.18 9.40
CA LEU A 464 24.12 -25.73 10.74
C LEU A 464 24.61 -27.19 10.66
N PRO A 465 25.61 -27.60 11.48
CA PRO A 465 26.05 -28.99 11.50
C PRO A 465 24.94 -29.90 12.06
N PRO A 466 24.87 -31.17 11.64
CA PRO A 466 23.98 -32.13 12.29
C PRO A 466 24.37 -32.24 13.77
N GLN A 467 23.38 -32.23 14.66
CA GLN A 467 23.65 -32.48 16.08
C GLN A 467 24.26 -33.88 16.23
N PRO A 468 25.29 -34.07 17.07
CA PRO A 468 25.82 -35.39 17.34
C PRO A 468 24.67 -36.23 17.90
N ARG A 469 24.30 -37.29 17.19
CA ARG A 469 23.41 -38.31 17.75
C ARG A 469 24.16 -38.86 18.96
N GLY A 470 23.66 -38.59 20.16
CA GLY A 470 24.18 -39.23 21.36
C GLY A 470 24.16 -40.73 21.15
N ASN A 471 25.30 -41.38 21.27
CA ASN A 471 25.37 -42.84 21.31
C ASN A 471 24.52 -43.27 22.50
N THR A 472 23.32 -43.79 22.23
CA THR A 472 22.63 -44.67 23.16
C THR A 472 23.41 -45.98 23.16
N GLY A 473 24.39 -46.05 24.04
CA GLY A 473 25.07 -47.29 24.43
C GLY A 473 24.22 -48.11 25.39
#